data_AF-A0A919NDL3-F1
#
_entry.id   AF-A0A919NDL3-F1
#
_cell.length_a   1.000
_cell.length_b   1.000
_cell.length_c   1.000
_cell.angle_alpha   90.00
_cell.angle_beta   90.00
_cell.angle_gamma   90.00
#
_symmetry.space_group_name_H-M   'P 1'
#
loop_
_entity.id
_entity.type
_entity.pdbx_description
1 polymer ?
#
loop_
_entity_poly.entity_id
_entity_poly.type
_entity_poly.pdbx_seq_one_letter_code
_entity_poly.pdbx_strand_id
1 'polypeptide(L)'
;MFGASAHRFELGSPLTDDEVTAFEREHGVSLPEDYRGFITTIGNGGPGRWGGAGPYYGLHPLHDWATSLWGMPEPNTLATPFPAEPGRVFSDWPSEVAPGDDDEPYCGTLALSDQGCGYLSILVVSGTARGRVTDNSDVPAGPGFTSDADFLSWYERWLDAVLAGATHFR
;
A
#
# COMPACT_ATOMS: atom_id res chain seq x y z
N MET A 1 -11.87 -3.65 -16.75
CA MET A 1 -11.52 -2.83 -15.58
C MET A 1 -10.71 -1.62 -16.00
N PHE A 2 -11.02 -0.42 -15.49
CA PHE A 2 -10.24 0.80 -15.72
C PHE A 2 -8.77 0.60 -15.26
N GLY A 3 -7.80 1.12 -16.01
CA GLY A 3 -6.35 0.99 -15.71
C GLY A 3 -5.72 -0.36 -16.06
N ALA A 4 -6.43 -1.49 -15.91
CA ALA A 4 -5.88 -2.83 -16.12
C ALA A 4 -5.29 -3.06 -17.54
N SER A 5 -5.93 -2.50 -18.58
CA SER A 5 -5.41 -2.59 -19.96
C SER A 5 -4.20 -1.68 -20.22
N ALA A 6 -4.00 -0.63 -19.40
CA ALA A 6 -2.88 0.30 -19.55
C ALA A 6 -1.55 -0.34 -19.14
N HIS A 7 -1.59 -1.27 -18.18
CA HIS A 7 -0.42 -2.07 -17.75
C HIS A 7 -0.12 -3.25 -18.67
N ARG A 8 -1.05 -3.62 -19.56
CA ARG A 8 -0.96 -4.83 -20.39
C ARG A 8 -0.70 -6.12 -19.59
N PHE A 9 -1.07 -6.12 -18.30
CA PHE A 9 -0.75 -7.18 -17.34
C PHE A 9 0.77 -7.43 -17.17
N GLU A 10 1.59 -6.42 -17.41
CA GLU A 10 3.04 -6.48 -17.20
C GLU A 10 3.39 -6.08 -15.75
N LEU A 11 4.31 -6.83 -15.16
CA LEU A 11 4.95 -6.50 -13.89
C LEU A 11 6.43 -6.22 -14.12
N GLY A 12 7.00 -5.42 -13.22
CA GLY A 12 8.43 -5.20 -13.12
C GLY A 12 9.12 -6.50 -12.68
N SER A 13 10.44 -6.56 -12.89
CA SER A 13 11.22 -7.72 -12.46
C SER A 13 11.10 -7.91 -10.93
N PRO A 14 10.99 -9.16 -10.44
CA PRO A 14 11.03 -9.41 -9.02
C PRO A 14 12.32 -8.92 -8.38
N LEU A 15 12.24 -8.53 -7.12
CA LEU A 15 13.40 -8.20 -6.30
C LEU A 15 14.10 -9.47 -5.83
N THR A 16 15.41 -9.39 -5.63
CA THR A 16 16.17 -10.42 -4.92
C THR A 16 15.90 -10.38 -3.42
N ASP A 17 16.10 -11.50 -2.74
CA ASP A 17 16.02 -11.55 -1.27
C ASP A 17 16.99 -10.59 -0.59
N ASP A 18 18.16 -10.35 -1.19
CA ASP A 18 19.16 -9.41 -0.67
C ASP A 18 18.68 -7.97 -0.75
N GLU A 19 18.01 -7.58 -1.85
CA GLU A 19 17.42 -6.25 -2.00
C GLU A 19 16.31 -6.02 -0.96
N VAL A 20 15.41 -6.99 -0.77
CA VAL A 20 14.34 -6.87 0.22
C VAL A 20 14.90 -6.85 1.65
N THR A 21 15.90 -7.69 1.94
CA THR A 21 16.56 -7.71 3.25
C THR A 21 17.30 -6.40 3.53
N ALA A 22 17.91 -5.79 2.51
CA ALA A 22 18.54 -4.49 2.64
C ALA A 22 17.51 -3.39 2.97
N PHE A 23 16.37 -3.39 2.27
CA PHE A 23 15.25 -2.46 2.53
C PHE A 23 14.70 -2.60 3.95
N GLU A 24 14.41 -3.83 4.38
CA GLU A 24 13.93 -4.12 5.73
C GLU A 24 14.89 -3.64 6.81
N ARG A 25 16.19 -3.86 6.62
CA ARG A 25 17.24 -3.40 7.54
C ARG A 25 17.35 -1.88 7.56
N GLU A 26 17.29 -1.23 6.39
CA GLU A 26 17.36 0.23 6.25
C GLU A 26 16.22 0.92 7.01
N HIS A 27 15.00 0.38 6.89
CA HIS A 27 13.80 0.97 7.49
C HIS A 27 13.40 0.37 8.83
N GLY A 28 14.16 -0.60 9.35
CA GLY A 28 13.89 -1.25 10.64
C GLY A 28 12.54 -1.99 10.70
N VAL A 29 12.11 -2.57 9.58
CA VAL A 29 10.80 -3.23 9.43
C VAL A 29 10.97 -4.65 8.92
N SER A 30 9.96 -5.50 9.12
CA SER A 30 9.84 -6.77 8.40
C SER A 30 8.55 -6.73 7.58
N LEU A 31 8.64 -6.95 6.28
CA LEU A 31 7.49 -6.87 5.38
C LEU A 31 6.51 -8.04 5.63
N PRO A 32 5.19 -7.84 5.46
CA PRO A 32 4.23 -8.94 5.46
C PRO A 32 4.66 -10.06 4.51
N GLU A 33 4.53 -11.32 4.94
CA GLU A 33 5.12 -12.48 4.26
C GLU A 33 4.57 -12.66 2.84
N ASP A 34 3.28 -12.42 2.66
CA ASP A 34 2.58 -12.50 1.38
C ASP A 34 3.05 -11.42 0.40
N TYR A 35 3.17 -10.17 0.85
CA TYR A 35 3.71 -9.08 0.05
C TYR A 35 5.18 -9.31 -0.30
N ARG A 36 6.00 -9.75 0.66
CA ARG A 36 7.40 -10.13 0.42
C ARG A 36 7.51 -11.22 -0.64
N GLY A 37 6.74 -12.30 -0.50
CA GLY A 37 6.73 -13.40 -1.46
C GLY A 37 6.30 -12.95 -2.86
N PHE A 38 5.33 -12.04 -2.95
CA PHE A 38 4.90 -11.46 -4.22
C PHE A 38 6.02 -10.68 -4.90
N ILE A 39 6.67 -9.74 -4.20
CA ILE A 39 7.69 -8.88 -4.80
C ILE A 39 8.98 -9.63 -5.15
N THR A 40 9.26 -10.78 -4.51
CA THR A 40 10.44 -11.61 -4.83
C THR A 40 10.17 -12.70 -5.86
N THR A 41 8.92 -13.12 -6.06
CA THR A 41 8.58 -14.25 -6.94
C THR A 41 7.80 -13.84 -8.19
N ILE A 42 6.89 -12.87 -8.06
CA ILE A 42 5.95 -12.50 -9.12
C ILE A 42 6.39 -11.22 -9.83
N GLY A 43 6.67 -10.16 -9.08
CA GLY A 43 7.16 -8.91 -9.65
C GLY A 43 7.07 -7.72 -8.70
N ASN A 44 7.85 -6.68 -8.99
CA ASN A 44 7.89 -5.46 -8.19
C ASN A 44 7.49 -4.24 -9.02
N GLY A 45 6.30 -3.71 -8.75
CA GLY A 45 5.71 -2.62 -9.53
C GLY A 45 5.64 -2.94 -11.02
N GLY A 46 5.93 -1.97 -11.89
CA GLY A 46 6.00 -2.20 -13.33
C GLY A 46 6.49 -1.03 -14.15
N PRO A 47 6.73 -1.27 -15.45
CA PRO A 47 7.35 -0.29 -16.33
C PRO A 47 6.40 0.87 -16.65
N GLY A 48 6.85 2.09 -16.39
CA GLY A 48 6.19 3.32 -16.85
C GLY A 48 5.47 4.09 -15.75
N ARG A 49 4.78 5.16 -16.16
CA ARG A 49 4.21 6.18 -15.26
C ARG A 49 3.16 5.65 -14.28
N TRP A 50 2.59 4.48 -14.56
CA TRP A 50 1.44 3.94 -13.83
C TRP A 50 1.82 2.72 -12.97
N GLY A 51 3.08 2.27 -12.99
CA GLY A 51 3.49 1.09 -12.23
C GLY A 51 3.11 -0.23 -12.91
N GLY A 52 2.89 -1.27 -12.12
CA GLY A 52 2.66 -2.65 -12.58
C GLY A 52 1.22 -3.10 -12.58
N ALA A 53 0.99 -4.27 -13.18
CA ALA A 53 -0.31 -4.92 -13.20
C ALA A 53 -0.90 -5.07 -11.80
N GLY A 54 -1.95 -4.30 -11.52
CA GLY A 54 -2.68 -4.37 -10.27
C GLY A 54 -3.91 -3.47 -10.25
N PRO A 55 -4.56 -3.37 -9.08
CA PRO A 55 -5.71 -2.51 -8.84
C PRO A 55 -5.52 -1.09 -9.37
N TYR A 56 -6.64 -0.45 -9.71
CA TYR A 56 -6.69 0.97 -10.08
C TYR A 56 -5.68 1.38 -11.16
N TYR A 57 -4.78 2.34 -10.85
CA TYR A 57 -3.72 2.76 -11.75
C TYR A 57 -2.48 1.88 -11.69
N GLY A 58 -2.40 0.83 -10.89
CA GLY A 58 -1.29 -0.14 -10.89
C GLY A 58 -0.51 -0.21 -9.58
N LEU A 59 0.35 -1.23 -9.47
CA LEU A 59 1.22 -1.41 -8.31
C LEU A 59 2.46 -0.53 -8.39
N HIS A 60 2.75 0.20 -7.31
CA HIS A 60 4.00 0.90 -7.11
C HIS A 60 5.14 -0.08 -6.82
N PRO A 61 6.36 0.21 -7.29
CA PRO A 61 7.54 -0.53 -6.85
C PRO A 61 7.86 -0.20 -5.39
N LEU A 62 8.51 -1.13 -4.68
CA LEU A 62 8.84 -0.98 -3.25
C LEU A 62 9.58 0.32 -2.90
N HIS A 63 10.42 0.84 -3.80
CA HIS A 63 11.17 2.08 -3.55
C HIS A 63 10.29 3.34 -3.53
N ASP A 64 9.07 3.27 -4.06
CA ASP A 64 8.08 4.35 -4.03
C ASP A 64 7.17 4.26 -2.78
N TRP A 65 7.56 3.51 -1.76
CA TRP A 65 6.76 3.27 -0.56
C TRP A 65 6.21 4.55 0.10
N ALA A 66 6.96 5.65 0.05
CA ALA A 66 6.64 6.90 0.74
C ALA A 66 5.60 7.78 0.00
N THR A 67 5.13 7.40 -1.20
CA THR A 67 4.20 8.22 -2.00
C THR A 67 2.89 8.55 -1.28
N SER A 68 2.50 7.75 -0.29
CA SER A 68 1.26 7.95 0.48
C SER A 68 1.39 8.85 1.70
N LEU A 69 2.62 9.23 2.08
CA LEU A 69 2.87 10.10 3.23
C LEU A 69 2.51 11.55 2.91
N TRP A 70 2.16 12.31 3.95
CA TRP A 70 1.91 13.74 3.86
C TRP A 70 3.19 14.55 4.05
N GLY A 71 4.08 14.06 4.91
CA GLY A 71 5.38 14.64 5.21
C GLY A 71 6.53 13.95 4.49
N MET A 72 7.75 14.38 4.84
CA MET A 72 8.96 13.70 4.40
C MET A 72 9.19 12.45 5.26
N PRO A 73 9.58 11.32 4.65
CA PRO A 73 9.86 10.11 5.41
C PRO A 73 11.09 10.28 6.31
N GLU A 74 10.92 9.98 7.59
CA GLU A 74 12.00 9.81 8.57
C GLU A 74 12.48 8.34 8.61
N PRO A 75 13.71 8.05 9.09
CA PRO A 75 14.28 6.70 9.06
C PRO A 75 13.42 5.60 9.71
N ASN A 76 12.65 5.95 10.75
CA ASN A 76 11.80 5.03 11.50
C ASN A 76 10.32 5.06 11.07
N THR A 77 9.98 5.75 9.97
CA THR A 77 8.57 5.92 9.54
C THR A 77 7.88 4.58 9.34
N LEU A 78 8.50 3.62 8.64
CA LEU A 78 7.93 2.28 8.43
C LEU A 78 7.94 1.41 9.69
N ALA A 79 8.88 1.60 10.61
CA ALA A 79 8.97 0.84 11.86
C ALA A 79 7.97 1.34 12.92
N THR A 80 7.50 2.58 12.77
CA THR A 80 6.55 3.19 13.70
C THR A 80 5.17 2.56 13.49
N PRO A 81 4.51 2.04 14.54
CA PRO A 81 3.21 1.37 14.40
C PRO A 81 2.14 2.26 13.78
N PHE A 82 1.42 1.76 12.78
CA PHE A 82 0.25 2.43 12.23
C PHE A 82 -0.86 2.49 13.29
N PRO A 83 -1.48 3.67 13.54
CA PRO A 83 -2.39 3.85 14.68
C PRO A 83 -3.83 3.39 14.41
N ALA A 84 -4.19 3.02 13.17
CA ALA A 84 -5.54 2.58 12.84
C ALA A 84 -5.70 1.05 12.86
N GLU A 85 -6.91 0.62 13.21
CA GLU A 85 -7.33 -0.77 13.20
C GLU A 85 -8.67 -0.91 12.46
N PRO A 86 -8.97 -2.08 11.88
CA PRO A 86 -10.26 -2.34 11.24
C PRO A 86 -11.44 -2.04 12.18
N GLY A 87 -12.38 -1.23 11.71
CA GLY A 87 -13.58 -0.86 12.46
C GLY A 87 -13.40 0.28 13.46
N ARG A 88 -12.18 0.80 13.65
CA ARG A 88 -11.97 2.04 14.42
C ARG A 88 -12.53 3.22 13.63
N VAL A 89 -13.30 4.06 14.32
CA VAL A 89 -13.86 5.30 13.77
C VAL A 89 -13.11 6.48 14.37
N PHE A 90 -12.75 7.44 13.52
CA PHE A 90 -12.09 8.67 13.90
C PHE A 90 -13.03 9.85 13.69
N SER A 91 -12.97 10.81 14.61
CA SER A 91 -13.67 12.09 14.49
C SER A 91 -12.85 13.11 13.70
N ASP A 92 -11.54 13.10 13.90
CA ASP A 92 -10.55 13.88 13.19
C ASP A 92 -9.24 13.10 13.17
N TRP A 93 -8.98 12.41 12.06
CA TRP A 93 -7.85 11.50 11.93
C TRP A 93 -6.51 12.16 12.26
N PRO A 94 -6.10 13.27 11.60
CA PRO A 94 -4.82 13.90 11.93
C PRO A 94 -4.73 14.38 13.37
N SER A 95 -5.77 15.05 13.87
CA SER A 95 -5.76 15.59 15.23
C SER A 95 -5.67 14.51 16.30
N GLU A 96 -6.17 13.30 16.03
CA GLU A 96 -6.15 12.18 16.96
C GLU A 96 -4.86 11.35 16.95
N VAL A 97 -4.18 11.25 15.79
CA VAL A 97 -3.01 10.36 15.65
C VAL A 97 -1.69 11.06 15.38
N ALA A 98 -1.73 12.31 14.93
CA ALA A 98 -0.61 13.14 14.55
C ALA A 98 -0.86 14.61 14.97
N PRO A 99 -0.95 14.88 16.30
CA PRO A 99 -1.34 16.20 16.80
C PRO A 99 -0.26 17.28 16.65
N GLY A 100 1.00 16.90 16.39
CA GLY A 100 2.08 17.83 16.07
C GLY A 100 2.01 18.32 14.63
N ASP A 101 2.44 19.56 14.40
CA ASP A 101 2.38 20.20 13.07
C ASP A 101 3.17 19.43 11.98
N ASP A 102 4.20 18.67 12.38
CA ASP A 102 5.06 17.88 11.50
C ASP A 102 4.84 16.35 11.66
N ASP A 103 3.83 15.92 12.44
CA ASP A 103 3.59 14.50 12.68
C ASP A 103 2.97 13.84 11.43
N GLU A 104 3.45 12.64 11.09
CA GLU A 104 2.97 11.87 9.94
C GLU A 104 1.90 10.84 10.36
N PRO A 105 0.63 11.01 9.98
CA PRO A 105 -0.44 10.11 10.43
C PRO A 105 -0.40 8.71 9.78
N TYR A 106 0.27 8.55 8.64
CA TYR A 106 0.37 7.28 7.90
C TYR A 106 1.68 6.52 8.14
N CYS A 107 2.33 6.75 9.28
CA CYS A 107 3.46 5.94 9.74
C CYS A 107 3.14 4.44 9.74
N GLY A 108 4.14 3.60 9.48
CA GLY A 108 3.97 2.14 9.46
C GLY A 108 3.24 1.60 8.23
N THR A 109 3.11 2.41 7.17
CA THR A 109 2.48 2.01 5.91
C THR A 109 3.39 2.27 4.70
N LEU A 110 3.17 1.49 3.64
CA LEU A 110 3.76 1.74 2.33
C LEU A 110 2.69 1.88 1.26
N ALA A 111 2.95 2.69 0.24
CA ALA A 111 2.09 2.84 -0.92
C ALA A 111 2.06 1.55 -1.76
N LEU A 112 0.85 1.10 -2.12
CA LEU A 112 0.64 -0.02 -3.03
C LEU A 112 0.17 0.46 -4.41
N SER A 113 -0.88 1.29 -4.46
CA SER A 113 -1.53 1.61 -5.73
C SER A 113 -2.26 2.95 -5.69
N ASP A 114 -2.10 3.75 -6.76
CA ASP A 114 -2.83 5.01 -6.95
C ASP A 114 -4.27 4.71 -7.45
N GLN A 115 -5.26 5.23 -6.74
CA GLN A 115 -6.69 5.14 -7.10
C GLN A 115 -7.18 6.31 -7.96
N GLY A 116 -6.39 7.37 -8.05
CA GLY A 116 -6.71 8.67 -8.62
C GLY A 116 -6.99 9.71 -7.55
N CYS A 117 -6.96 10.98 -7.96
CA CYS A 117 -7.31 12.13 -7.10
C CYS A 117 -6.51 12.25 -5.80
N GLY A 118 -5.34 11.60 -5.71
CA GLY A 118 -4.50 11.59 -4.51
C GLY A 118 -4.82 10.46 -3.52
N TYR A 119 -5.79 9.60 -3.83
CA TYR A 119 -6.06 8.42 -3.01
C TYR A 119 -5.14 7.27 -3.40
N LEU A 120 -4.62 6.58 -2.39
CA LEU A 120 -3.74 5.44 -2.53
C LEU A 120 -4.27 4.31 -1.65
N SER A 121 -4.26 3.09 -2.20
CA SER A 121 -4.23 1.90 -1.36
C SER A 121 -2.83 1.74 -0.78
N ILE A 122 -2.76 1.46 0.51
CA ILE A 122 -1.55 1.36 1.30
C ILE A 122 -1.55 0.05 2.11
N LEU A 123 -0.37 -0.53 2.29
CA LEU A 123 -0.15 -1.74 3.08
C LEU A 123 0.34 -1.35 4.46
N VAL A 124 -0.31 -1.87 5.50
CA VAL A 124 0.20 -1.75 6.87
C VAL A 124 1.35 -2.72 7.08
N VAL A 125 2.54 -2.21 7.39
CA VAL A 125 3.76 -3.01 7.62
C VAL A 125 4.18 -3.05 9.10
N SER A 126 3.71 -2.10 9.90
CA SER A 126 3.95 -2.04 11.36
C SER A 126 2.67 -1.69 12.11
N GLY A 127 2.48 -2.30 13.29
CA GLY A 127 1.29 -2.14 14.11
C GLY A 127 0.38 -3.36 14.13
N THR A 128 -0.75 -3.26 14.84
CA THR A 128 -1.68 -4.38 15.07
C THR A 128 -2.41 -4.83 13.82
N ALA A 129 -2.60 -3.93 12.85
CA ALA A 129 -3.20 -4.22 11.55
C ALA A 129 -2.17 -4.66 10.48
N ARG A 130 -0.94 -5.03 10.86
CA ARG A 130 0.11 -5.46 9.92
C ARG A 130 -0.38 -6.55 8.95
N GLY A 131 -0.10 -6.35 7.66
CA GLY A 131 -0.53 -7.20 6.55
C GLY A 131 -1.85 -6.78 5.90
N ARG A 132 -2.63 -5.90 6.56
CA ARG A 132 -3.89 -5.41 6.00
C ARG A 132 -3.65 -4.31 4.97
N VAL A 133 -4.51 -4.29 3.95
CA VAL A 133 -4.62 -3.19 2.99
C VAL A 133 -5.69 -2.22 3.48
N THR A 134 -5.38 -0.94 3.39
CA THR A 134 -6.31 0.15 3.65
C THR A 134 -6.16 1.21 2.58
N ASP A 135 -7.18 2.03 2.42
CA ASP A 135 -7.11 3.21 1.57
C ASP A 135 -6.85 4.43 2.46
N ASN A 136 -6.00 5.34 2.00
CA ASN A 136 -5.95 6.66 2.60
C ASN A 136 -7.29 7.39 2.37
N SER A 137 -7.55 8.42 3.16
CA SER A 137 -8.84 9.10 3.17
C SER A 137 -8.69 10.61 3.19
N ASP A 138 -9.76 11.29 2.77
CA ASP A 138 -9.90 12.72 3.01
C ASP A 138 -10.05 13.00 4.50
N VAL A 139 -9.46 14.11 4.93
CA VAL A 139 -9.74 14.69 6.25
C VAL A 139 -11.20 15.16 6.33
N PRO A 140 -11.88 14.97 7.48
CA PRO A 140 -11.34 14.47 8.76
C PRO A 140 -11.38 12.93 8.91
N ALA A 141 -11.84 12.20 7.90
CA ALA A 141 -11.99 10.75 8.00
C ALA A 141 -10.63 10.06 8.08
N GLY A 142 -10.58 8.96 8.82
CA GLY A 142 -9.42 8.07 8.88
C GLY A 142 -9.43 7.00 7.79
N PRO A 143 -8.35 6.21 7.72
CA PRO A 143 -8.13 5.19 6.70
C PRO A 143 -9.27 4.18 6.61
N GLY A 144 -9.63 3.81 5.38
CA GLY A 144 -10.68 2.84 5.07
C GLY A 144 -10.10 1.44 4.81
N PHE A 145 -10.20 0.53 5.79
CA PHE A 145 -9.73 -0.84 5.61
C PHE A 145 -10.57 -1.60 4.59
N THR A 146 -9.89 -2.35 3.72
CA THR A 146 -10.58 -3.28 2.82
C THR A 146 -11.10 -4.49 3.60
N SER A 147 -12.07 -5.22 3.02
CA SER A 147 -12.56 -6.47 3.60
C SER A 147 -11.55 -7.62 3.52
N ASP A 148 -10.46 -7.45 2.78
CA ASP A 148 -9.47 -8.48 2.52
C ASP A 148 -8.63 -8.75 3.78
N ALA A 149 -8.26 -10.02 3.95
CA ALA A 149 -7.48 -10.46 5.11
C ALA A 149 -6.01 -10.02 5.03
N ASP A 150 -5.47 -9.87 3.82
CA ASP A 150 -4.07 -9.59 3.55
C ASP A 150 -3.88 -9.00 2.13
N PHE A 151 -2.62 -8.73 1.75
CA PHE A 151 -2.30 -8.15 0.45
C PHE A 151 -2.65 -9.10 -0.71
N LEU A 152 -2.35 -10.40 -0.56
CA LEU A 152 -2.60 -11.35 -1.63
C LEU A 152 -4.10 -11.51 -1.90
N SER A 153 -4.92 -11.60 -0.85
CA SER A 153 -6.39 -11.63 -0.97
C SER A 153 -6.93 -10.41 -1.69
N TRP A 154 -6.38 -9.22 -1.39
CA TRP A 154 -6.74 -7.97 -2.07
C TRP A 154 -6.35 -7.98 -3.56
N TYR A 155 -5.16 -8.50 -3.88
CA TYR A 155 -4.68 -8.62 -5.25
C TYR A 155 -5.47 -9.66 -6.07
N GLU A 156 -5.78 -10.81 -5.47
CA GLU A 156 -6.57 -11.88 -6.11
C GLU A 156 -8.00 -11.44 -6.38
N ARG A 157 -8.62 -10.70 -5.46
CA ARG A 157 -9.95 -10.13 -5.68
C ARG A 157 -9.99 -9.21 -6.90
N TRP A 158 -8.90 -8.49 -7.16
CA TRP A 158 -8.75 -7.69 -8.37
C TRP A 158 -8.65 -8.56 -9.63
N LEU A 159 -7.84 -9.62 -9.60
CA LEU A 159 -7.73 -10.57 -10.71
C LEU A 159 -9.08 -11.22 -11.02
N ASP A 160 -9.81 -11.67 -10.01
CA ASP A 160 -11.14 -12.28 -10.16
C ASP A 160 -12.13 -11.30 -10.81
N ALA A 161 -12.12 -10.04 -10.36
CA ALA A 161 -12.96 -9.00 -10.94
C ALA A 161 -12.58 -8.71 -12.41
N VAL A 162 -11.30 -8.71 -12.76
CA VAL A 162 -10.84 -8.59 -14.15
C VAL A 162 -11.34 -9.76 -14.99
N LEU A 163 -11.19 -10.99 -14.51
CA LEU A 163 -11.62 -12.21 -15.20
C LEU A 163 -13.15 -12.27 -15.38
N ALA A 164 -13.89 -11.74 -14.41
CA ALA A 164 -15.35 -11.58 -14.48
C ALA A 164 -15.80 -10.45 -15.44
N GLY A 165 -14.87 -9.70 -16.04
CA GLY A 165 -15.17 -8.59 -16.95
C GLY A 165 -15.65 -7.32 -16.24
N ALA A 166 -15.39 -7.16 -14.94
CA ALA A 166 -15.77 -5.96 -14.20
C ALA A 166 -15.11 -4.70 -14.78
N THR A 167 -15.83 -3.59 -14.77
CA THR A 167 -15.32 -2.30 -15.26
C THR A 167 -14.65 -1.46 -14.18
N HIS A 168 -14.96 -1.70 -12.91
CA HIS A 168 -14.41 -1.00 -11.75
C HIS A 168 -13.99 -2.00 -10.66
N PHE A 169 -12.89 -1.68 -9.98
CA PHE A 169 -12.51 -2.29 -8.71
C PHE A 169 -13.12 -1.46 -7.58
N ARG A 170 -13.70 -2.11 -6.56
CA ARG A 170 -14.32 -1.48 -5.38
C ARG A 170 -13.94 -2.27 -4.15
#